data_AF-A0A7V7ZB64-F1
#
_entry.id   AF-A0A7V7ZB64-F1
#
_cell.length_a   1.000
_cell.length_b   1.000
_cell.length_c   1.000
_cell.angle_alpha   90.00
_cell.angle_beta   90.00
_cell.angle_gamma   90.00
#
_symmetry.space_group_name_H-M   'P 1'
#
loop_
_entity.id
_entity.type
_entity.pdbx_description
1 polymer ?
#
loop_
_entity_poly.entity_id
_entity_poly.type
_entity_poly.pdbx_seq_one_letter_code
_entity_poly.pdbx_strand_id
1 'polypeptide(L)'
;MKLSALFGDNFRMMDFTFASPSELGKEMARRIKMQRMRLDISQPELALRAGVALGTVSGFEKTGKATLETVLRLIVSLGLTKELEPLFLQKPMSIRELEQTSMPVRQRVTRKKMS
;
A
#
# COMPACT_ATOMS: atom_id res chain seq x y z
N MET A 1 -3.15 -3.30 32.57
CA MET A 1 -2.88 -1.95 32.02
C MET A 1 -3.36 -1.91 30.58
N LYS A 2 -4.30 -1.02 30.23
CA LYS A 2 -4.84 -0.93 28.86
C LYS A 2 -3.83 -0.20 27.95
N LEU A 3 -3.34 -0.87 26.91
CA LEU A 3 -2.46 -0.29 25.87
C LEU A 3 -3.10 0.87 25.10
N SER A 4 -4.41 1.08 25.25
CA SER A 4 -5.16 2.16 24.59
C SER A 4 -4.81 3.58 25.05
N ALA A 5 -4.08 3.73 26.15
CA ALA A 5 -3.76 5.06 26.72
C ALA A 5 -2.45 5.67 26.21
N LEU A 6 -1.61 4.93 25.46
CA LEU A 6 -0.32 5.41 24.95
C LEU A 6 -0.35 5.85 23.48
N PHE A 7 -1.42 5.51 22.75
CA PHE A 7 -1.63 5.89 21.37
C PHE A 7 -3.04 6.46 21.27
N GLY A 8 -3.15 7.79 21.10
CA GLY A 8 -4.43 8.49 21.02
C GLY A 8 -5.40 7.82 20.05
N ASP A 9 -6.67 7.75 20.47
CA ASP A 9 -7.85 7.23 19.76
C ASP A 9 -7.68 7.09 18.24
N ASN A 10 -7.21 5.95 17.71
CA ASN A 10 -7.34 5.65 16.26
C ASN A 10 -6.98 4.23 15.78
N PHE A 11 -7.00 3.20 16.63
CA PHE A 11 -6.96 1.81 16.15
C PHE A 11 -8.36 1.31 15.77
N ARG A 12 -9.11 2.09 14.99
CA ARG A 12 -10.26 1.55 14.25
C ARG A 12 -9.72 1.01 12.93
N MET A 13 -9.45 -0.29 12.91
CA MET A 13 -9.19 -1.00 11.66
C MET A 13 -10.53 -1.14 10.93
N MET A 14 -10.69 -0.41 9.83
CA MET A 14 -11.85 -0.59 8.95
C MET A 14 -11.77 -1.97 8.32
N ASP A 15 -12.86 -2.73 8.39
CA ASP A 15 -13.02 -3.97 7.65
C ASP A 15 -13.24 -3.64 6.17
N PHE A 16 -12.40 -4.20 5.30
CA PHE A 16 -12.44 -3.92 3.85
C PHE A 16 -13.44 -4.83 3.13
N THR A 17 -13.98 -5.86 3.78
CA THR A 17 -14.85 -6.89 3.16
C THR A 17 -16.09 -6.30 2.49
N PHE A 18 -16.67 -5.23 3.06
CA PHE A 18 -17.87 -4.57 2.54
C PHE A 18 -17.65 -3.08 2.24
N ALA A 19 -16.40 -2.64 2.18
CA ALA A 19 -16.07 -1.24 1.94
C ALA A 19 -16.25 -0.87 0.46
N SER A 20 -16.91 0.25 0.20
CA SER A 20 -16.96 0.84 -1.13
C SER A 20 -15.57 1.36 -1.55
N PRO A 21 -15.29 1.51 -2.86
CA PRO A 21 -14.02 2.08 -3.33
C PRO A 21 -13.72 3.47 -2.74
N SER A 22 -14.76 4.27 -2.50
CA SER A 22 -14.64 5.58 -1.86
C SER A 22 -14.18 5.48 -0.41
N GLU A 23 -14.71 4.52 0.34
CA GLU A 23 -14.32 4.27 1.73
C GLU A 23 -12.90 3.72 1.82
N LEU A 24 -12.54 2.79 0.93
CA LEU A 24 -11.16 2.28 0.81
C LEU A 24 -10.18 3.43 0.55
N GLY A 25 -10.49 4.31 -0.41
CA GLY A 25 -9.66 5.48 -0.72
C GLY A 25 -9.50 6.43 0.48
N LYS A 26 -10.59 6.71 1.21
CA LYS A 26 -10.54 7.54 2.41
C LYS A 26 -9.71 6.92 3.53
N GLU A 27 -9.83 5.62 3.74
CA GLU A 27 -9.06 4.91 4.76
C GLU A 27 -7.57 4.86 4.38
N MET A 28 -7.23 4.66 3.10
CA MET A 28 -5.86 4.78 2.62
C MET A 28 -5.30 6.19 2.85
N ALA A 29 -6.06 7.23 2.50
CA ALA A 29 -5.65 8.61 2.73
C ALA A 29 -5.45 8.93 4.22
N ARG A 30 -6.32 8.40 5.10
CA ARG A 30 -6.16 8.51 6.56
C ARG A 30 -4.86 7.87 7.02
N ARG A 31 -4.54 6.64 6.58
CA ARG A 31 -3.30 5.94 6.93
C ARG A 31 -2.06 6.69 6.44
N ILE A 32 -2.08 7.19 5.20
CA ILE A 32 -0.99 8.02 4.65
C ILE A 32 -0.81 9.31 5.45
N LYS A 33 -1.91 10.00 5.79
CA LYS A 33 -1.87 11.21 6.63
C LYS A 33 -1.27 10.91 8.00
N MET A 34 -1.70 9.82 8.66
CA MET A 34 -1.12 9.41 9.95
C MET A 34 0.37 9.14 9.85
N GLN A 35 0.83 8.46 8.79
CA GLN A 35 2.25 8.24 8.56
C GLN A 35 3.00 9.56 8.39
N ARG A 36 2.46 10.50 7.61
CA ARG A 36 3.05 11.83 7.44
C ARG A 36 3.20 12.54 8.80
N MET A 37 2.14 12.54 9.62
CA MET A 37 2.17 13.16 10.95
C MET A 37 3.16 12.46 11.90
N ARG A 38 3.29 11.12 11.81
CA ARG A 38 4.27 10.35 12.60
C ARG A 38 5.71 10.74 12.29
N LEU A 39 5.98 11.14 11.05
CA LEU A 39 7.29 11.62 10.61
C LEU A 39 7.48 13.13 10.82
N ASP A 40 6.48 13.82 11.37
CA ASP A 40 6.45 15.29 11.56
C ASP A 40 6.68 16.09 10.27
N ILE A 41 6.15 15.59 9.14
CA ILE A 41 6.31 16.22 7.81
C ILE A 41 5.06 17.04 7.48
N SER A 42 5.25 18.25 6.94
CA SER A 42 4.13 19.10 6.49
C SER A 42 3.54 18.64 5.14
N GLN A 43 2.31 19.05 4.80
CA GLN A 43 1.76 18.77 3.46
C GLN A 43 2.60 19.37 2.32
N PRO A 44 3.08 20.63 2.40
CA PRO A 44 3.98 21.20 1.39
C PRO A 44 5.28 20.42 1.23
N GLU A 45 5.85 19.97 2.35
CA GLU A 45 7.08 19.18 2.32
C GLU A 45 6.87 17.79 1.71
N LEU A 46 5.76 17.11 2.04
CA LEU A 46 5.43 15.85 1.38
C LEU A 46 5.19 16.04 -0.12
N ALA A 47 4.51 17.12 -0.52
CA ALA A 47 4.27 17.45 -1.92
C ALA A 47 5.60 17.63 -2.69
N LEU A 48 6.55 18.35 -2.08
CA LEU A 48 7.89 18.55 -2.63
C LEU A 48 8.64 17.22 -2.77
N ARG A 49 8.69 16.38 -1.71
CA ARG A 49 9.35 15.06 -1.73
C ARG A 49 8.75 14.12 -2.77
N ALA A 50 7.43 14.16 -2.94
CA ALA A 50 6.71 13.32 -3.91
C ALA A 50 6.70 13.88 -5.33
N GLY A 51 7.20 15.10 -5.56
CA GLY A 51 7.17 15.75 -6.87
C GLY A 51 5.74 15.96 -7.39
N VAL A 52 4.82 16.40 -6.53
CA VAL A 52 3.42 16.68 -6.86
C VAL A 52 2.99 18.05 -6.32
N ALA A 53 1.88 18.60 -6.80
CA ALA A 53 1.35 19.86 -6.29
C ALA A 53 0.80 19.71 -4.85
N LEU A 54 0.89 20.77 -4.05
CA LEU A 54 0.31 20.81 -2.69
C LEU A 54 -1.20 20.48 -2.71
N GLY A 55 -1.93 21.00 -3.70
CA GLY A 55 -3.36 20.72 -3.90
C GLY A 55 -3.66 19.23 -4.11
N THR A 56 -2.71 18.48 -4.69
CA THR A 56 -2.82 17.04 -4.87
C THR A 56 -2.75 16.31 -3.52
N VAL A 57 -1.79 16.69 -2.66
CA VAL A 57 -1.65 16.10 -1.32
C VAL A 57 -2.86 16.44 -0.44
N SER A 58 -3.24 17.71 -0.38
CA SER A 58 -4.37 18.14 0.46
C SER A 58 -5.70 17.58 -0.05
N GLY A 59 -5.90 17.52 -1.36
CA GLY A 59 -7.06 16.90 -1.99
C GLY A 59 -7.14 15.40 -1.69
N PHE A 60 -6.03 14.67 -1.81
CA PHE A 60 -5.97 13.24 -1.48
C PHE A 60 -6.27 13.00 0.01
N GLU A 61 -5.59 13.70 0.93
CA GLU A 61 -5.82 13.54 2.37
C GLU A 61 -7.26 13.87 2.80
N LYS A 62 -7.95 14.75 2.06
CA LYS A 62 -9.35 15.12 2.34
C LYS A 62 -10.35 14.15 1.72
N THR A 63 -10.11 13.69 0.50
CA THR A 63 -11.13 13.00 -0.31
C THR A 63 -10.88 11.51 -0.50
N GLY A 64 -9.65 11.04 -0.31
CA GLY A 64 -9.24 9.68 -0.66
C GLY A 64 -9.05 9.42 -2.15
N LYS A 65 -9.13 10.48 -2.99
CA LYS A 65 -9.07 10.36 -4.45
C LYS A 65 -7.74 10.88 -4.99
N ALA A 66 -7.06 10.07 -5.78
CA ALA A 66 -5.87 10.42 -6.53
C ALA A 66 -5.62 9.37 -7.62
N THR A 67 -4.72 9.67 -8.57
CA THR A 67 -4.23 8.65 -9.48
C THR A 67 -3.39 7.62 -8.73
N LEU A 68 -3.32 6.38 -9.22
CA LEU A 68 -2.44 5.36 -8.64
C LEU A 68 -0.99 5.85 -8.55
N GLU A 69 -0.50 6.51 -9.61
CA GLU A 69 0.84 7.10 -9.64
C GLU A 69 1.07 8.09 -8.48
N THR A 70 0.12 8.98 -8.22
CA THR A 70 0.20 9.91 -7.10
C THR A 70 0.33 9.16 -5.77
N VAL A 71 -0.52 8.15 -5.56
CA VAL A 71 -0.49 7.33 -4.34
C VAL A 71 0.87 6.65 -4.17
N LEU A 72 1.42 6.05 -5.23
CA LEU A 72 2.72 5.41 -5.21
C LEU A 72 3.84 6.41 -4.87
N ARG A 73 3.84 7.61 -5.46
CA ARG A 73 4.81 8.66 -5.13
C ARG A 73 4.75 9.07 -3.66
N LEU A 74 3.55 9.20 -3.09
CA LEU A 74 3.37 9.52 -1.67
C LEU A 74 3.89 8.39 -0.77
N ILE A 75 3.58 7.13 -1.10
CA ILE A 75 4.05 5.95 -0.36
C ILE A 75 5.58 5.89 -0.33
N VAL A 76 6.22 6.06 -1.49
CA VAL A 76 7.69 6.06 -1.61
C VAL A 76 8.29 7.19 -0.77
N SER A 77 7.72 8.40 -0.87
CA SER A 77 8.19 9.58 -0.13
C SER A 77 8.06 9.46 1.40
N LEU A 78 7.14 8.61 1.86
CA LEU A 78 6.88 8.32 3.28
C LEU A 78 7.59 7.06 3.79
N GLY A 79 8.41 6.41 2.95
CA GLY A 79 9.14 5.18 3.31
C GLY A 79 8.25 3.95 3.46
N LEU A 80 7.07 3.94 2.85
CA LEU A 80 6.09 2.85 2.96
C LEU A 80 6.19 1.81 1.84
N THR A 81 7.23 1.84 1.02
CA THR A 81 7.37 0.96 -0.17
C THR A 81 7.28 -0.52 0.19
N LYS A 82 7.81 -0.93 1.35
CA LYS A 82 7.75 -2.33 1.83
C LYS A 82 6.33 -2.82 2.08
N GLU A 83 5.40 -1.94 2.42
CA GLU A 83 3.98 -2.28 2.62
C GLU A 83 3.27 -2.65 1.31
N LEU A 84 3.86 -2.31 0.16
CA LEU A 84 3.34 -2.70 -1.15
C LEU A 84 3.71 -4.13 -1.55
N GLU A 85 4.82 -4.68 -1.03
CA GLU A 85 5.30 -6.03 -1.38
C GLU A 85 4.24 -7.13 -1.23
N PRO A 86 3.44 -7.20 -0.15
CA PRO A 86 2.43 -8.24 0.00
C PRO A 86 1.15 -8.00 -0.82
N LEU A 87 0.98 -6.83 -1.44
CA LEU A 87 -0.28 -6.51 -2.12
C LEU A 87 -0.48 -7.39 -3.35
N PHE A 88 -1.68 -7.94 -3.47
CA PHE A 88 -2.11 -8.80 -4.59
C PHE A 88 -1.30 -10.09 -4.78
N LEU A 89 -0.45 -10.45 -3.82
CA LEU A 89 0.14 -11.78 -3.77
C LEU A 89 -0.89 -12.77 -3.22
N GLN A 90 -1.19 -13.81 -3.99
CA GLN A 90 -2.02 -14.90 -3.52
C GLN A 90 -1.28 -15.66 -2.41
N LYS A 91 -1.91 -15.76 -1.24
CA LYS A 91 -1.45 -16.69 -0.21
C LYS A 91 -2.12 -18.04 -0.48
N PRO A 92 -1.36 -19.15 -0.48
CA PRO A 92 -1.96 -20.46 -0.66
C PRO A 92 -2.96 -20.70 0.48
N MET A 93 -4.19 -21.05 0.10
CA MET A 93 -5.31 -21.26 1.01
C MET A 93 -5.32 -22.71 1.54
N SER A 94 -4.46 -23.58 1.00
CA SER A 94 -4.27 -24.96 1.46
C SER A 94 -2.83 -25.47 1.29
N ILE A 95 -2.49 -26.54 2.01
CA ILE A 95 -1.19 -27.24 1.91
C ILE A 95 -0.95 -27.72 0.48
N ARG A 96 -1.99 -28.24 -0.20
CA ARG A 96 -1.89 -28.70 -1.60
C ARG A 96 -1.54 -27.58 -2.57
N GLU A 97 -2.08 -26.38 -2.36
CA GLU A 97 -1.75 -25.20 -3.19
C GLU A 97 -0.33 -24.70 -2.94
N LEU A 98 0.17 -24.80 -1.71
CA LEU A 98 1.56 -24.48 -1.38
C LEU A 98 2.54 -25.44 -2.08
N GLU A 99 2.23 -26.74 -2.10
CA GLU A 99 3.03 -27.74 -2.82
C GLU A 99 3.08 -27.45 -4.32
N GLN A 100 1.96 -27.07 -4.94
CA GLN A 100 1.88 -26.74 -6.36
C GLN A 100 2.65 -25.46 -6.75
N THR A 101 2.59 -24.41 -5.92
CA THR A 101 3.33 -23.16 -6.16
C THR A 101 4.83 -23.29 -5.92
N SER A 102 5.26 -24.28 -5.15
CA SER A 102 6.69 -24.61 -4.93
C SER A 102 7.34 -25.45 -6.05
N MET A 103 6.56 -25.94 -7.03
CA MET A 103 7.11 -26.70 -8.15
C MET A 103 7.83 -25.76 -9.14
N PRO A 104 9.09 -26.07 -9.55
CA PRO A 104 9.79 -25.23 -10.50
C PRO A 104 9.02 -25.21 -11.83
N VAL A 105 8.73 -23.99 -12.32
CA VAL A 105 8.10 -23.77 -13.63
C VAL A 105 8.93 -24.50 -14.69
N ARG A 106 8.30 -25.41 -15.45
CA ARG A 106 8.97 -26.21 -16.48
C ARG A 106 9.73 -25.29 -17.44
N GLN A 107 11.07 -25.30 -17.36
CA GLN A 107 11.90 -24.63 -18.33
C GLN A 107 11.83 -25.36 -19.67
N ARG A 108 11.37 -24.68 -20.71
CA ARG A 108 11.33 -25.23 -22.07
C ARG A 108 12.77 -25.32 -22.58
N VAL A 109 13.30 -26.53 -22.69
CA VAL A 109 14.60 -26.75 -23.34
C VAL A 109 14.41 -26.55 -24.84
N THR A 110 15.02 -25.50 -25.41
CA THR A 110 15.05 -25.34 -26.87
C THR A 110 15.98 -26.39 -27.45
N ARG A 111 15.43 -27.30 -28.27
CA ARG A 111 16.21 -28.34 -28.96
C ARG A 111 17.17 -27.65 -29.93
N LYS A 112 18.48 -27.70 -29.66
CA LYS A 112 19.51 -27.15 -30.55
C LYS A 112 19.42 -27.89 -31.89
N LYS A 113 19.24 -27.17 -33.00
CA LYS A 113 19.31 -27.76 -34.34
C LYS A 113 20.75 -28.24 -34.54
N MET A 114 20.92 -29.54 -34.77
CA MET A 114 22.19 -30.10 -35.24
C MET A 114 22.40 -29.63 -36.68
N SER A 115 23.55 -29.00 -36.93
CA SER A 115 24.10 -28.74 -38.26
C SER A 115 24.58 -30.04 -38.90
#